data_AF-A0A094ALP3-F1
#
_entry.id   AF-A0A094ALP3-F1
#
_cell.length_a   1.000
_cell.length_b   1.000
_cell.length_c   1.000
_cell.angle_alpha   90.00
_cell.angle_beta   90.00
_cell.angle_gamma   90.00
#
_symmetry.space_group_name_H-M   'P 1'
#
loop_
_entity.id
_entity.type
_entity.pdbx_description
1 polymer ?
#
loop_
_entity_poly.entity_id
_entity_poly.type
_entity_poly.pdbx_seq_one_letter_code
_entity_poly.pdbx_strand_id
1 'polypeptide(L)'
;MATLKQVLIVMAAAAVGVLASPLSADVTATTITGAPKPTTTEISKTLEGKELEDFLVGWPHTPEGSVDITNTTLASELTKFYKSYNNDTALTKRSGGCNQGECPDFNAAFDFYRQHMVTFNNVDGIALNYWVYWGRWNDCGQCGEVPTSNDGCFDFTSCGRKQNICVDANNGRAHRIWKDKGDKSCYKVKRDYLLPSCPPIAASDIAHPIEQVPCTW
;
A
#
# COMPACT_ATOMS: atom_id res chain seq x y z
N MET A 1 -11.48 35.32 -14.44
CA MET A 1 -11.18 34.12 -15.24
C MET A 1 -9.82 34.28 -15.88
N ALA A 2 -8.84 33.51 -15.40
CA ALA A 2 -7.59 33.11 -16.05
C ALA A 2 -6.82 32.28 -15.00
N THR A 3 -7.26 31.05 -14.76
CA THR A 3 -6.60 29.81 -15.23
C THR A 3 -5.22 29.58 -14.61
N LEU A 4 -5.21 28.80 -13.52
CA LEU A 4 -4.40 27.59 -13.31
C LEU A 4 -3.16 27.44 -14.23
N LYS A 5 -2.18 28.35 -14.15
CA LYS A 5 -0.95 28.27 -14.98
C LYS A 5 0.30 28.88 -14.35
N GLN A 6 0.31 29.14 -13.04
CA GLN A 6 1.45 29.75 -12.35
C GLN A 6 2.13 28.85 -11.29
N VAL A 7 1.94 27.54 -11.37
CA VAL A 7 2.72 26.58 -10.56
C VAL A 7 3.55 25.69 -11.48
N LEU A 8 4.46 26.28 -12.26
CA LEU A 8 5.49 25.58 -13.03
C LEU A 8 6.64 26.58 -13.30
N ILE A 9 7.87 26.17 -12.99
CA ILE A 9 9.22 26.77 -13.15
C ILE A 9 9.92 26.65 -11.77
N VAL A 10 10.77 25.65 -11.55
CA VAL A 10 12.27 25.67 -11.51
C VAL A 10 12.64 24.21 -11.08
N MET A 11 13.37 23.30 -11.76
CA MET A 11 14.74 23.32 -12.29
C MET A 11 14.97 22.23 -13.35
N ALA A 12 15.92 22.50 -14.24
CA ALA A 12 16.47 21.58 -15.23
C ALA A 12 17.80 20.95 -14.76
N ALA A 13 18.07 19.76 -15.32
CA ALA A 13 19.35 19.14 -15.64
C ALA A 13 20.32 18.69 -14.52
N ALA A 14 20.47 17.36 -14.40
CA ALA A 14 21.78 16.71 -14.37
C ALA A 14 21.62 15.23 -14.80
N ALA A 15 22.26 14.87 -15.92
CA ALA A 15 22.39 13.51 -16.40
C ALA A 15 23.73 12.93 -15.94
N VAL A 16 23.76 11.70 -15.43
CA VAL A 16 24.94 10.81 -15.50
C VAL A 16 24.46 9.37 -15.61
N GLY A 17 24.87 8.69 -16.68
CA GLY A 17 24.47 7.32 -16.99
C GLY A 17 25.25 6.24 -16.23
N VAL A 18 24.72 5.02 -16.23
CA VAL A 18 25.48 3.79 -15.96
C VAL A 18 25.00 2.69 -16.91
N LEU A 19 25.88 2.40 -17.87
CA LEU A 19 26.22 1.14 -18.53
C LEU A 19 25.22 -0.03 -18.51
N ALA A 20 24.79 -0.39 -19.73
CA ALA A 20 24.37 -1.74 -20.05
C ALA A 20 25.56 -2.72 -20.00
N SER A 21 25.30 -3.96 -19.58
CA SER A 21 26.09 -5.12 -20.00
C SER A 21 25.20 -6.35 -20.13
N PRO A 22 25.44 -7.23 -21.12
CA PRO A 22 24.56 -8.33 -21.46
C PRO A 22 24.98 -9.62 -20.73
N LEU A 23 24.02 -10.45 -20.34
CA LEU A 23 24.28 -11.88 -20.21
C LEU A 23 23.12 -12.67 -20.81
N SER A 24 23.45 -13.37 -21.90
CA SER A 24 22.68 -14.48 -22.43
C SER A 24 22.90 -15.72 -21.56
N ALA A 25 21.85 -16.51 -21.35
CA ALA A 25 21.76 -17.90 -21.80
C ALA A 25 20.68 -18.64 -21.00
N ASP A 26 19.84 -19.32 -21.78
CA ASP A 26 18.97 -20.47 -21.49
C ASP A 26 18.63 -20.80 -20.03
N VAL A 27 17.33 -20.77 -19.73
CA VAL A 27 16.75 -21.67 -18.72
C VAL A 27 15.55 -22.39 -19.31
N THR A 28 15.80 -23.68 -19.49
CA THR A 28 14.90 -24.80 -19.69
C THR A 28 13.55 -24.61 -19.00
N ALA A 29 12.47 -24.89 -19.74
CA ALA A 29 11.11 -24.94 -19.23
C ALA A 29 11.04 -25.77 -17.94
N THR A 30 10.62 -25.14 -16.84
CA THR A 30 10.27 -25.85 -15.61
C THR A 30 8.81 -25.57 -15.28
N THR A 31 8.00 -26.58 -15.49
CA THR A 31 6.60 -26.68 -15.10
C THR A 31 6.48 -26.67 -13.58
N ILE A 32 6.02 -25.55 -13.02
CA ILE A 32 5.13 -25.51 -11.84
C ILE A 32 4.16 -24.35 -12.09
N THR A 33 2.97 -24.63 -12.63
CA THR A 33 1.91 -23.62 -12.77
C THR A 33 1.23 -23.39 -11.41
N GLY A 34 1.94 -22.73 -10.50
CA GLY A 34 1.42 -22.17 -9.25
C GLY A 34 1.60 -20.66 -9.22
N ALA A 35 1.05 -19.98 -8.21
CA ALA A 35 1.31 -18.56 -8.00
C ALA A 35 2.84 -18.34 -7.81
N PRO A 36 3.43 -17.26 -8.37
CA PRO A 36 4.83 -16.92 -8.15
C PRO A 36 5.14 -16.82 -6.66
N LYS A 37 6.27 -17.37 -6.23
CA LYS A 37 6.72 -17.28 -4.83
C LYS A 37 7.20 -15.84 -4.53
N PRO A 38 6.78 -15.22 -3.42
CA PRO A 38 7.24 -13.88 -3.05
C PRO A 38 8.74 -13.87 -2.73
N THR A 39 9.41 -12.77 -3.05
CA THR A 39 10.81 -12.52 -2.64
C THR A 39 10.81 -11.74 -1.32
N THR A 40 11.53 -12.24 -0.32
CA THR A 40 11.53 -11.78 1.08
C THR A 40 11.66 -10.26 1.25
N THR A 41 10.79 -9.67 2.07
CA THR A 41 10.81 -8.26 2.50
C THR A 41 10.96 -8.18 4.03
N GLU A 42 11.60 -7.11 4.52
CA GLU A 42 11.71 -6.87 5.97
C GLU A 42 10.32 -6.56 6.56
N ILE A 43 10.12 -6.91 7.84
CA ILE A 43 8.81 -6.88 8.49
C ILE A 43 8.65 -5.55 9.23
N SER A 44 7.55 -4.82 9.00
CA SER A 44 7.20 -3.66 9.83
C SER A 44 7.04 -4.06 11.30
N LYS A 45 7.49 -3.19 12.21
CA LYS A 45 7.29 -3.40 13.64
C LYS A 45 5.80 -3.34 13.97
N THR A 46 5.25 -4.46 14.40
CA THR A 46 3.86 -4.59 14.85
C THR A 46 3.68 -4.00 16.23
N LEU A 47 2.48 -3.46 16.48
CA LEU A 47 1.99 -3.16 17.80
C LEU A 47 1.52 -4.43 18.51
N GLU A 48 1.95 -4.62 19.76
CA GLU A 48 1.59 -5.79 20.57
C GLU A 48 1.33 -5.42 22.03
N GLY A 49 0.59 -6.27 22.75
CA GLY A 49 0.31 -6.12 24.18
C GLY A 49 -0.26 -4.76 24.55
N LYS A 50 0.28 -4.15 25.61
CA LYS A 50 -0.19 -2.87 26.15
C LYS A 50 -0.04 -1.70 25.17
N GLU A 51 0.98 -1.73 24.31
CA GLU A 51 1.16 -0.69 23.28
C GLU A 51 -0.01 -0.72 22.28
N LEU A 52 -0.44 -1.92 21.88
CA LEU A 52 -1.60 -2.10 21.00
C LEU A 52 -2.88 -1.66 21.71
N GLU A 53 -3.08 -2.08 22.96
CA GLU A 53 -4.26 -1.70 23.75
C GLU A 53 -4.39 -0.17 23.85
N ASP A 54 -3.30 0.53 24.19
CA ASP A 54 -3.30 1.99 24.33
C ASP A 54 -3.55 2.70 22.99
N PHE A 55 -2.96 2.18 21.91
CA PHE A 55 -3.21 2.70 20.57
C PHE A 55 -4.70 2.55 20.18
N LEU A 56 -5.30 1.39 20.43
CA LEU A 56 -6.68 1.11 20.06
C LEU A 56 -7.71 1.96 20.82
N VAL A 57 -7.40 2.44 22.03
CA VAL A 57 -8.29 3.36 22.78
C VAL A 57 -8.55 4.67 22.01
N GLY A 58 -7.56 5.13 21.23
CA GLY A 58 -7.65 6.35 20.44
C GLY A 58 -7.71 6.13 18.94
N TRP A 59 -7.96 4.90 18.46
CA TRP A 59 -7.81 4.54 17.04
C TRP A 59 -9.14 4.55 16.26
N PRO A 60 -9.14 5.07 15.02
CA PRO A 60 -8.20 6.08 14.51
C PRO A 60 -8.43 7.41 15.24
N HIS A 61 -7.36 8.17 15.52
CA HIS A 61 -7.57 9.50 16.12
C HIS A 61 -8.13 10.45 15.06
N THR A 62 -9.37 10.87 15.24
CA THR A 62 -10.05 11.85 14.39
C THR A 62 -10.37 13.08 15.23
N PRO A 63 -9.76 14.25 14.96
CA PRO A 63 -10.04 15.46 15.72
C PRO A 63 -11.52 15.83 15.67
N GLU A 64 -12.06 16.26 16.80
CA GLU A 64 -13.44 16.75 16.88
C GLU A 64 -13.64 17.94 15.93
N GLY A 65 -14.76 17.95 15.22
CA GLY A 65 -15.05 18.99 14.22
C GLY A 65 -14.23 18.91 12.94
N SER A 66 -13.40 17.86 12.76
CA SER A 66 -12.71 17.64 11.50
C SER A 66 -13.67 17.26 10.36
N VAL A 67 -13.32 17.66 9.15
CA VAL A 67 -14.08 17.34 7.93
C VAL A 67 -13.50 16.09 7.31
N ASP A 68 -14.32 15.05 7.16
CA ASP A 68 -13.96 13.86 6.39
C ASP A 68 -14.00 14.20 4.89
N ILE A 69 -12.84 14.11 4.26
CA ILE A 69 -12.67 14.34 2.82
C ILE A 69 -12.30 13.05 2.07
N THR A 70 -12.48 11.88 2.69
CA THR A 70 -12.26 10.57 2.06
C THR A 70 -13.04 10.49 0.74
N ASN A 71 -12.44 9.91 -0.30
CA ASN A 71 -13.00 9.79 -1.66
C ASN A 71 -13.24 11.12 -2.40
N THR A 72 -12.70 12.25 -1.93
CA THR A 72 -12.75 13.51 -2.68
C THR A 72 -11.53 13.69 -3.59
N THR A 73 -11.66 14.55 -4.60
CA THR A 73 -10.51 15.03 -5.39
C THR A 73 -9.45 15.67 -4.50
N LEU A 74 -9.87 16.40 -3.45
CA LEU A 74 -8.96 17.02 -2.50
C LEU A 74 -8.08 15.99 -1.78
N ALA A 75 -8.66 14.91 -1.26
CA ALA A 75 -7.88 13.82 -0.65
C ALA A 75 -6.91 13.18 -1.66
N SER A 76 -7.34 13.01 -2.90
CA SER A 76 -6.51 12.45 -3.97
C SER A 76 -5.29 13.32 -4.27
N GLU A 77 -5.47 14.64 -4.38
CA GLU A 77 -4.39 15.59 -4.62
C GLU A 77 -3.46 15.75 -3.41
N LEU A 78 -3.99 15.77 -2.19
CA LEU A 78 -3.19 15.78 -0.95
C LEU A 78 -2.32 14.53 -0.83
N THR A 79 -2.86 13.37 -1.20
CA THR A 79 -2.11 12.10 -1.21
C THR A 79 -0.96 12.15 -2.21
N LYS A 80 -1.19 12.62 -3.44
CA LYS A 80 -0.14 12.78 -4.47
C LYS A 80 0.95 13.75 -4.01
N PHE A 81 0.53 14.88 -3.44
CA PHE A 81 1.45 15.87 -2.88
C PHE A 81 2.33 15.23 -1.80
N TYR A 82 1.71 14.56 -0.82
CA TYR A 82 2.45 13.92 0.27
C TYR A 82 3.46 12.89 -0.25
N LYS A 83 3.06 11.99 -1.15
CA LYS A 83 3.96 11.00 -1.76
C LYS A 83 5.12 11.62 -2.53
N SER A 84 4.91 12.79 -3.15
CA SER A 84 5.95 13.46 -3.96
C SER A 84 6.95 14.25 -3.12
N TYR A 85 6.54 14.72 -1.93
CA TYR A 85 7.34 15.61 -1.07
C TYR A 85 7.92 14.92 0.17
N ASN A 86 7.33 13.81 0.61
CA ASN A 86 8.12 12.84 1.35
C ASN A 86 9.21 12.38 0.39
N ASN A 87 10.47 12.51 0.81
CA ASN A 87 11.64 12.17 0.01
C ASN A 87 11.75 10.63 -0.12
N ASP A 88 10.72 10.02 -0.69
CA ASP A 88 10.50 8.60 -0.98
C ASP A 88 11.13 8.24 -2.33
N THR A 89 12.27 8.84 -2.65
CA THR A 89 12.94 8.74 -3.95
C THR A 89 13.66 7.42 -4.17
N ALA A 90 13.30 6.36 -3.44
CA ALA A 90 13.94 5.08 -3.61
C ALA A 90 12.96 3.93 -3.43
N LEU A 91 13.09 2.93 -4.32
CA LEU A 91 12.62 1.54 -4.20
C LEU A 91 13.23 0.85 -2.94
N THR A 92 13.40 1.57 -1.85
CA THR A 92 14.03 1.13 -0.61
C THR A 92 13.00 1.05 0.48
N LYS A 93 12.78 -0.19 0.90
CA LYS A 93 12.28 -0.68 2.19
C LYS A 93 12.18 0.40 3.27
N ARG A 94 10.97 0.58 3.79
CA ARG A 94 10.67 1.46 4.92
C ARG A 94 9.76 0.70 5.89
N SER A 95 10.18 0.64 7.16
CA SER A 95 9.51 -0.11 8.23
C SER A 95 8.81 0.86 9.20
N GLY A 96 7.51 0.69 9.42
CA GLY A 96 6.70 1.48 10.38
C GLY A 96 5.67 2.41 9.74
N GLY A 97 4.75 2.96 10.53
CA GLY A 97 3.53 3.61 9.99
C GLY A 97 3.74 4.86 9.13
N CYS A 98 4.89 5.51 9.29
CA CYS A 98 5.26 6.75 8.59
C CYS A 98 5.80 6.57 7.18
N ASN A 99 6.47 5.47 6.98
CA ASN A 99 7.34 5.23 5.86
C ASN A 99 7.02 3.79 5.48
N GLN A 100 6.18 3.62 4.47
CA GLN A 100 5.78 2.33 3.95
C GLN A 100 6.16 2.27 2.49
N GLY A 101 6.90 1.21 2.13
CA GLY A 101 7.26 0.97 0.73
C GLY A 101 6.07 0.44 -0.07
N GLU A 102 6.28 0.37 -1.39
CA GLU A 102 5.30 -0.18 -2.33
C GLU A 102 5.17 -1.71 -2.24
N CYS A 103 6.14 -2.39 -1.61
CA CYS A 103 6.09 -3.83 -1.42
C CYS A 103 5.21 -4.22 -0.23
N PRO A 104 4.55 -5.40 -0.28
CA PRO A 104 3.97 -6.03 0.89
C PRO A 104 4.97 -6.29 2.02
N ASP A 105 4.48 -6.22 3.24
CA ASP A 105 5.20 -6.60 4.46
C ASP A 105 4.98 -8.09 4.79
N PHE A 106 5.60 -8.55 5.90
CA PHE A 106 5.37 -9.87 6.49
C PHE A 106 5.69 -11.05 5.57
N ASN A 107 6.57 -10.86 4.59
CA ASN A 107 6.89 -11.85 3.56
C ASN A 107 5.66 -12.35 2.79
N ALA A 108 4.63 -11.52 2.70
CA ALA A 108 3.40 -11.87 2.02
C ALA A 108 3.50 -11.65 0.49
N ALA A 109 2.75 -12.45 -0.27
CA ALA A 109 2.60 -12.25 -1.71
C ALA A 109 1.75 -11.02 -2.05
N PHE A 110 0.93 -10.58 -1.10
CA PHE A 110 0.13 -9.37 -1.19
C PHE A 110 -0.24 -8.92 0.21
N ASP A 111 -0.61 -7.66 0.36
CA ASP A 111 -1.31 -7.18 1.54
C ASP A 111 -2.24 -6.01 1.18
N PHE A 112 -3.03 -5.61 2.16
CA PHE A 112 -3.87 -4.43 2.09
C PHE A 112 -3.41 -3.42 3.12
N TYR A 113 -2.88 -2.30 2.63
CA TYR A 113 -2.31 -1.23 3.44
C TYR A 113 -3.28 -0.05 3.53
N ARG A 114 -3.48 0.44 4.74
CA ARG A 114 -4.40 1.54 5.05
C ARG A 114 -3.70 2.61 5.85
N GLN A 115 -3.91 3.87 5.48
CA GLN A 115 -3.44 5.03 6.20
C GLN A 115 -4.59 5.99 6.47
N HIS A 116 -4.72 6.41 7.72
CA HIS A 116 -5.53 7.55 8.11
C HIS A 116 -4.65 8.79 8.18
N MET A 117 -5.07 9.83 7.49
CA MET A 117 -4.36 11.10 7.37
C MET A 117 -5.18 12.18 8.07
N VAL A 118 -4.52 13.00 8.87
CA VAL A 118 -5.07 14.20 9.48
C VAL A 118 -4.16 15.37 9.14
N THR A 119 -4.72 16.38 8.48
CA THR A 119 -4.03 17.63 8.12
C THR A 119 -4.91 18.82 8.47
N PHE A 120 -4.41 20.04 8.28
CA PHE A 120 -5.15 21.26 8.54
C PHE A 120 -5.29 22.08 7.26
N ASN A 121 -6.49 22.60 7.02
CA ASN A 121 -6.70 23.59 5.96
C ASN A 121 -5.99 24.90 6.35
N ASN A 122 -5.11 25.39 5.46
CA ASN A 122 -4.34 26.62 5.68
C ASN A 122 -5.20 27.90 5.68
N VAL A 123 -6.48 27.83 5.27
CA VAL A 123 -7.38 28.99 5.24
C VAL A 123 -8.02 29.24 6.60
N ASP A 124 -8.73 28.23 7.14
CA ASP A 124 -9.54 28.40 8.35
C ASP A 124 -9.03 27.57 9.55
N GLY A 125 -7.91 26.87 9.40
CA GLY A 125 -7.35 25.99 10.44
C GLY A 125 -8.19 24.74 10.73
N ILE A 126 -9.23 24.48 9.95
CA ILE A 126 -10.10 23.30 10.11
C ILE A 126 -9.30 22.03 9.82
N ALA A 127 -9.37 21.06 10.74
CA ALA A 127 -8.79 19.74 10.53
C ALA A 127 -9.52 19.01 9.40
N LEU A 128 -8.76 18.43 8.48
CA LEU A 128 -9.24 17.55 7.42
C LEU A 128 -8.75 16.14 7.74
N ASN A 129 -9.65 15.16 7.73
CA ASN A 129 -9.28 13.76 7.92
C ASN A 129 -9.65 12.96 6.65
N TYR A 130 -8.81 12.00 6.28
CA TYR A 130 -9.08 11.13 5.13
C TYR A 130 -8.32 9.82 5.19
N TRP A 131 -8.88 8.80 4.55
CA TRP A 131 -8.20 7.53 4.38
C TRP A 131 -7.60 7.35 3.00
N VAL A 132 -6.46 6.64 2.98
CA VAL A 132 -5.79 6.18 1.77
C VAL A 132 -5.62 4.67 1.85
N TYR A 133 -5.87 4.00 0.73
CA TYR A 133 -5.98 2.55 0.63
C TYR A 133 -5.12 2.03 -0.52
N TRP A 134 -4.27 1.05 -0.24
CA TRP A 134 -3.35 0.46 -1.22
C TRP A 134 -3.39 -1.06 -1.15
N GLY A 135 -3.64 -1.70 -2.28
CA GLY A 135 -3.33 -3.12 -2.46
C GLY A 135 -1.89 -3.27 -2.90
N ARG A 136 -1.06 -3.97 -2.13
CA ARG A 136 0.34 -4.22 -2.49
C ARG A 136 0.53 -5.66 -2.93
N TRP A 137 1.46 -5.90 -3.83
CA TRP A 137 1.75 -7.23 -4.37
C TRP A 137 3.25 -7.49 -4.47
N ASN A 138 3.64 -8.76 -4.43
CA ASN A 138 5.01 -9.24 -4.55
C ASN A 138 5.02 -10.52 -5.37
N ASP A 139 5.28 -10.39 -6.66
CA ASP A 139 5.26 -11.48 -7.63
C ASP A 139 6.49 -11.42 -8.54
N CYS A 140 7.07 -12.57 -8.86
CA CYS A 140 8.22 -12.69 -9.78
C CYS A 140 9.44 -11.82 -9.42
N GLY A 141 9.70 -11.63 -8.12
CA GLY A 141 10.80 -10.79 -7.64
C GLY A 141 10.58 -9.30 -7.86
N GLN A 142 9.37 -8.89 -8.23
CA GLN A 142 8.92 -7.51 -8.33
C GLN A 142 7.81 -7.28 -7.31
N CYS A 143 7.68 -6.04 -6.87
CA CYS A 143 6.58 -5.63 -6.04
C CYS A 143 6.01 -4.31 -6.56
N GLY A 144 4.82 -3.96 -6.08
CA GLY A 144 4.22 -2.67 -6.36
C GLY A 144 2.92 -2.50 -5.60
N GLU A 145 2.35 -1.31 -5.73
CA GLU A 145 1.09 -0.93 -5.09
C GLU A 145 0.03 -0.52 -6.12
N VAL A 146 -1.23 -0.67 -5.74
CA VAL A 146 -2.40 -0.31 -6.54
C VAL A 146 -3.34 0.49 -5.63
N PRO A 147 -3.68 1.74 -5.97
CA PRO A 147 -4.70 2.47 -5.20
C PRO A 147 -6.03 1.71 -5.26
N THR A 148 -6.68 1.58 -4.10
CA THR A 148 -7.95 0.87 -3.95
C THR A 148 -8.91 1.66 -3.06
N SER A 149 -9.99 1.03 -2.61
CA SER A 149 -10.97 1.55 -1.65
C SER A 149 -10.86 0.79 -0.32
N ASN A 150 -11.70 1.17 0.63
CA ASN A 150 -11.87 0.41 1.88
C ASN A 150 -12.36 -1.03 1.66
N ASP A 151 -12.88 -1.36 0.47
CA ASP A 151 -13.32 -2.72 0.12
C ASP A 151 -12.12 -3.69 -0.07
N GLY A 152 -10.91 -3.15 -0.18
CA GLY A 152 -9.66 -3.92 -0.25
C GLY A 152 -9.52 -4.76 -1.53
N CYS A 153 -10.34 -4.47 -2.56
CA CYS A 153 -10.34 -5.16 -3.84
C CYS A 153 -9.58 -4.37 -4.90
N PHE A 154 -8.62 -5.01 -5.57
CA PHE A 154 -7.81 -4.37 -6.60
C PHE A 154 -7.49 -5.33 -7.75
N ASP A 155 -7.55 -4.78 -8.96
CA ASP A 155 -7.22 -5.46 -10.19
C ASP A 155 -5.89 -4.93 -10.72
N PHE A 156 -5.00 -5.84 -11.10
CA PHE A 156 -3.70 -5.47 -11.64
C PHE A 156 -3.12 -6.57 -12.53
N THR A 157 -2.00 -6.25 -13.15
CA THR A 157 -1.19 -7.21 -13.91
C THR A 157 0.17 -7.30 -13.27
N SER A 158 0.60 -8.49 -12.91
CA SER A 158 1.99 -8.79 -12.54
C SER A 158 2.41 -10.07 -13.25
N CYS A 159 3.71 -10.23 -13.50
CA CYS A 159 4.24 -11.37 -14.25
C CYS A 159 3.54 -11.61 -15.61
N GLY A 160 3.04 -10.55 -16.26
CA GLY A 160 2.26 -10.63 -17.50
C GLY A 160 0.85 -11.23 -17.36
N ARG A 161 0.38 -11.50 -16.13
CA ARG A 161 -0.90 -12.16 -15.86
C ARG A 161 -1.84 -11.20 -15.13
N LYS A 162 -3.06 -11.05 -15.66
CA LYS A 162 -4.12 -10.28 -15.01
C LYS A 162 -4.63 -11.03 -13.78
N GLN A 163 -4.84 -10.33 -12.69
CA GLN A 163 -5.37 -10.89 -11.46
C GLN A 163 -6.22 -9.90 -10.69
N ASN A 164 -7.01 -10.44 -9.77
CA ASN A 164 -7.78 -9.72 -8.77
C ASN A 164 -7.35 -10.19 -7.38
N ILE A 165 -7.20 -9.27 -6.44
CA ILE A 165 -7.06 -9.59 -5.03
C ILE A 165 -8.11 -8.80 -4.27
N CYS A 166 -8.77 -9.45 -3.31
CA CYS A 166 -9.67 -8.80 -2.37
C CYS A 166 -9.29 -9.19 -0.95
N VAL A 167 -9.14 -8.18 -0.09
CA VAL A 167 -8.81 -8.36 1.33
C VAL A 167 -9.92 -7.79 2.19
N ASP A 168 -10.70 -8.68 2.80
CA ASP A 168 -11.71 -8.35 3.80
C ASP A 168 -11.05 -8.43 5.18
N ALA A 169 -10.36 -7.35 5.53
CA ALA A 169 -9.61 -7.24 6.77
C ALA A 169 -10.51 -7.32 8.01
N ASN A 170 -11.80 -7.02 7.91
CA ASN A 170 -12.74 -7.04 9.05
C ASN A 170 -13.17 -8.47 9.39
N ASN A 171 -13.28 -9.33 8.37
CA ASN A 171 -13.60 -10.74 8.55
C ASN A 171 -12.36 -11.65 8.49
N GLY A 172 -11.15 -11.09 8.45
CA GLY A 172 -9.90 -11.85 8.48
C GLY A 172 -9.73 -12.81 7.29
N ARG A 173 -10.21 -12.42 6.10
CA ARG A 173 -10.19 -13.28 4.90
C ARG A 173 -9.74 -12.51 3.66
N ALA A 174 -9.13 -13.21 2.71
CA ALA A 174 -8.80 -12.67 1.40
C ALA A 174 -8.90 -13.73 0.30
N HIS A 175 -9.09 -13.31 -0.94
CA HIS A 175 -8.85 -14.15 -2.12
C HIS A 175 -7.91 -13.49 -3.10
N ARG A 176 -7.30 -14.35 -3.91
CA ARG A 176 -6.55 -14.01 -5.11
C ARG A 176 -7.11 -14.82 -6.26
N ILE A 177 -7.41 -14.17 -7.38
CA ILE A 177 -7.91 -14.80 -8.60
C ILE A 177 -6.98 -14.45 -9.75
N TRP A 178 -6.33 -15.46 -10.33
CA TRP A 178 -5.63 -15.31 -11.60
C TRP A 178 -6.63 -15.41 -12.75
N LYS A 179 -6.82 -14.32 -13.49
CA LYS A 179 -7.90 -14.20 -14.49
C LYS A 179 -7.64 -15.00 -15.77
N ASP A 180 -6.39 -15.39 -16.03
CA ASP A 180 -6.02 -16.19 -17.20
C ASP A 180 -6.60 -17.60 -17.14
N LYS A 181 -6.67 -18.21 -15.96
CA LYS A 181 -7.17 -19.58 -15.74
C LYS A 181 -8.36 -19.66 -14.78
N GLY A 182 -8.78 -18.54 -14.19
CA GLY A 182 -9.82 -18.51 -13.15
C GLY A 182 -9.39 -19.19 -11.85
N ASP A 183 -8.08 -19.30 -11.60
CA ASP A 183 -7.54 -19.97 -10.42
C ASP A 183 -7.74 -19.07 -9.18
N LYS A 184 -8.62 -19.51 -8.27
CA LYS A 184 -8.98 -18.81 -7.02
C LYS A 184 -8.28 -19.48 -5.84
N SER A 185 -7.47 -18.71 -5.13
CA SER A 185 -6.90 -19.08 -3.82
C SER A 185 -7.50 -18.20 -2.73
N CYS A 186 -7.82 -18.80 -1.58
CA CYS A 186 -8.39 -18.11 -0.42
C CYS A 186 -7.43 -18.18 0.77
N TYR A 187 -7.46 -17.16 1.62
CA TYR A 187 -6.49 -16.99 2.72
C TYR A 187 -7.19 -16.54 3.99
N LYS A 188 -6.70 -17.00 5.15
CA LYS A 188 -6.88 -16.25 6.39
C LYS A 188 -5.90 -15.10 6.41
N VAL A 189 -6.36 -13.99 6.96
CA VAL A 189 -5.63 -12.72 7.01
C VAL A 189 -5.48 -12.29 8.46
N LYS A 190 -4.31 -11.75 8.78
CA LYS A 190 -4.05 -11.04 10.04
C LYS A 190 -3.99 -9.54 9.74
N ARG A 191 -4.54 -8.74 10.66
CA ARG A 191 -4.40 -7.29 10.65
C ARG A 191 -3.38 -6.89 11.71
N ASP A 192 -2.38 -6.12 11.28
CA ASP A 192 -1.32 -5.61 12.12
C ASP A 192 -1.32 -4.08 12.10
N TYR A 193 -1.35 -3.48 13.29
CA TYR A 193 -1.32 -2.04 13.48
C TYR A 193 0.13 -1.56 13.66
N LEU A 194 0.46 -0.37 13.16
CA LEU A 194 1.84 0.14 13.11
C LEU A 194 2.02 1.43 13.95
N LEU A 195 3.14 1.56 14.69
CA LEU A 195 3.57 2.76 15.45
C LEU A 195 4.67 3.59 14.73
N PRO A 196 4.87 4.88 15.08
CA PRO A 196 3.86 5.88 15.45
C PRO A 196 3.53 6.76 14.24
N SER A 197 2.36 7.38 14.33
CA SER A 197 1.84 8.43 13.45
C SER A 197 2.75 9.64 13.42
N CYS A 198 3.45 9.86 12.30
CA CYS A 198 4.06 11.14 11.98
C CYS A 198 3.02 11.98 11.22
N PRO A 199 2.81 13.24 11.59
CA PRO A 199 1.98 14.12 10.81
C PRO A 199 2.39 14.11 9.32
N PRO A 200 1.44 13.98 8.39
CA PRO A 200 -0.02 13.95 8.59
C PRO A 200 -0.61 12.55 8.83
N ILE A 201 0.17 11.47 8.84
CA ILE A 201 -0.32 10.11 9.10
C ILE A 201 -0.72 9.99 10.57
N ALA A 202 -2.02 9.85 10.84
CA ALA A 202 -2.59 9.70 12.18
C ALA A 202 -2.71 8.23 12.61
N ALA A 203 -2.84 7.31 11.65
CA ALA A 203 -2.84 5.88 11.90
C ALA A 203 -2.52 5.09 10.63
N SER A 204 -2.05 3.86 10.80
CA SER A 204 -1.83 2.94 9.69
C SER A 204 -1.94 1.49 10.14
N ASP A 205 -2.40 0.63 9.25
CA ASP A 205 -2.45 -0.81 9.47
C ASP A 205 -2.29 -1.58 8.16
N ILE A 206 -1.88 -2.85 8.28
CA ILE A 206 -1.67 -3.78 7.18
C ILE A 206 -2.48 -5.03 7.45
N ALA A 207 -3.24 -5.48 6.45
CA ALA A 207 -3.90 -6.77 6.46
C ALA A 207 -3.21 -7.71 5.46
N HIS A 208 -2.56 -8.77 5.96
CA HIS A 208 -1.76 -9.68 5.14
C HIS A 208 -2.18 -11.15 5.32
N PRO A 209 -2.04 -12.01 4.28
CA PRO A 209 -2.32 -13.43 4.38
C PRO A 209 -1.34 -14.11 5.37
N ILE A 210 -1.86 -15.02 6.18
CA ILE A 210 -1.08 -15.84 7.12
C ILE A 210 -1.13 -17.33 6.79
N GLU A 211 -2.22 -17.79 6.18
CA GLU A 211 -2.35 -19.18 5.72
C GLU A 211 -3.33 -19.25 4.54
N GLN A 212 -3.09 -20.18 3.62
CA GLN A 212 -4.03 -20.52 2.55
C GLN A 212 -5.07 -21.51 3.09
N VAL A 213 -6.34 -21.29 2.73
CA VAL A 213 -7.49 -22.09 3.17
C VAL A 213 -8.41 -22.45 2.00
N PRO A 214 -9.28 -23.46 2.15
CA PRO A 214 -10.33 -23.72 1.17
C PRO A 214 -11.24 -22.50 0.98
N CYS A 215 -11.67 -22.27 -0.27
CA CYS A 215 -12.62 -21.22 -0.61
C CYS A 215 -14.06 -21.66 -0.29
N THR A 216 -14.58 -21.31 0.88
CA THR A 216 -15.93 -21.69 1.34
C THR A 216 -16.90 -20.52 1.43
N TRP A 217 -16.54 -19.39 0.81
CA TRP A 217 -17.22 -18.11 0.91
C TRP A 217 -17.20 -17.37 -0.42
#